data_AF-A0A0C9N4P5-F1
#
_entry.id   AF-A0A0C9N4P5-F1
#
_cell.length_a   1.000
_cell.length_b   1.000
_cell.length_c   1.000
_cell.angle_alpha   90.00
_cell.angle_beta   90.00
_cell.angle_gamma   90.00
#
_symmetry.space_group_name_H-M   'P 1'
#
loop_
_entity.id
_entity.type
_entity.pdbx_description
1 polymer ?
#
loop_
_entity_poly.entity_id
_entity_poly.type
_entity_poly.pdbx_seq_one_letter_code
_entity_poly.pdbx_strand_id
1 'polypeptide(L)'
;MPHPHSALQIYQFLSTLHQSCPNKETFDAILLSLQTPRFTPVNTITERWTPTFQTYMPHLLADFQQLMAGAARSQEYDALVIKVSEHYPLIYRVSCFLENDLELELFVRCLCLDSATPVNKDEVKQTLMQFFRELPQDAREYVQEIVMDDHHGYLSREDCMADDNMQPADGFLDLDKVYQIINDPDVFDQLMAIIQTNTARGVIWSQTIQEIYELVATMGIWEQLAPLLQQVQVKADPNQYESYEDYVQKNFLDNGGQQYLDDEINRAQVEHMLGNLTM
;
A
#
# COMPACT_ATOMS: atom_id res chain seq x y z
N MET A 1 -11.36 -38.51 -9.70
CA MET A 1 -10.29 -37.89 -10.50
C MET A 1 -9.76 -36.75 -9.64
N PRO A 2 -8.46 -36.69 -9.31
CA PRO A 2 -7.97 -35.59 -8.49
C PRO A 2 -8.14 -34.31 -9.31
N HIS A 3 -8.82 -33.33 -8.72
CA HIS A 3 -9.06 -32.05 -9.38
C HIS A 3 -7.71 -31.39 -9.74
N PRO A 4 -7.61 -30.73 -10.91
CA PRO A 4 -6.48 -29.84 -11.16
C PRO A 4 -6.43 -28.83 -10.00
N HIS A 5 -5.24 -28.61 -9.45
CA HIS A 5 -5.11 -27.65 -8.35
C HIS A 5 -5.62 -26.28 -8.79
N SER A 6 -6.47 -25.66 -7.98
CA SER A 6 -6.92 -24.28 -8.23
C SER A 6 -5.76 -23.30 -8.03
N ALA A 7 -5.87 -22.09 -8.56
CA ALA A 7 -4.88 -21.02 -8.32
C ALA A 7 -4.53 -20.87 -6.83
N LEU A 8 -5.53 -20.96 -5.95
CA LEU A 8 -5.35 -20.89 -4.49
C LEU A 8 -4.49 -22.03 -3.95
N GLN A 9 -4.69 -23.27 -4.43
CA GLN A 9 -3.91 -24.42 -3.98
C GLN A 9 -2.45 -24.33 -4.43
N ILE A 10 -2.20 -23.83 -5.63
CA ILE A 10 -0.83 -23.56 -6.12
C ILE A 10 -0.17 -22.47 -5.27
N TYR A 11 -0.91 -21.39 -4.97
CA TYR A 11 -0.42 -20.34 -4.07
C TYR A 11 -0.10 -20.87 -2.66
N GLN A 12 -0.99 -21.69 -2.07
CA GLN A 12 -0.77 -22.27 -0.73
C GLN A 12 0.49 -23.14 -0.69
N PHE A 13 0.73 -23.93 -1.75
CA PHE A 13 1.98 -24.66 -1.89
C PHE A 13 3.19 -23.72 -1.95
N LEU A 14 3.15 -22.67 -2.77
CA LEU A 14 4.24 -21.69 -2.88
C LEU A 14 4.46 -20.92 -1.56
N SER A 15 3.40 -20.62 -0.82
CA SER A 15 3.48 -19.97 0.49
C SER A 15 4.15 -20.87 1.53
N THR A 16 3.75 -22.15 1.58
CA THR A 16 4.39 -23.16 2.44
C THR A 16 5.86 -23.37 2.06
N LEU A 17 6.16 -23.36 0.76
CA LEU A 17 7.52 -23.44 0.23
C LEU A 17 8.37 -22.23 0.66
N HIS A 18 7.82 -21.01 0.56
CA HIS A 18 8.52 -19.78 0.98
C HIS A 18 8.87 -19.83 2.46
N GLN A 19 7.96 -20.31 3.31
CA GLN A 19 8.19 -20.46 4.76
C GLN A 19 9.19 -21.58 5.10
N SER A 20 9.26 -22.63 4.27
CA SER A 20 10.08 -23.82 4.53
C SER A 20 11.49 -23.73 3.92
N CYS A 21 11.71 -22.81 2.99
CA CYS A 21 13.00 -22.63 2.33
C CYS A 21 14.08 -22.17 3.33
N PRO A 22 15.32 -22.69 3.23
CA PRO A 22 16.40 -22.35 4.16
C PRO A 22 16.85 -20.88 4.04
N ASN A 23 16.68 -20.27 2.87
CA ASN A 23 16.94 -18.86 2.62
C ASN A 23 16.08 -18.34 1.47
N LYS A 24 15.99 -17.00 1.38
CA LYS A 24 15.21 -16.30 0.36
C LYS A 24 15.73 -16.58 -1.06
N GLU A 25 17.05 -16.65 -1.25
CA GLU A 25 17.67 -16.92 -2.54
C GLU A 25 17.25 -18.27 -3.14
N THR A 26 17.11 -19.30 -2.30
CA THR A 26 16.66 -20.64 -2.74
C THR A 26 15.20 -20.57 -3.20
N PHE A 27 14.35 -19.88 -2.44
CA PHE A 27 12.96 -19.68 -2.81
C PHE A 27 12.84 -18.91 -4.14
N ASP A 28 13.53 -17.77 -4.25
CA ASP A 28 13.51 -16.92 -5.44
C ASP A 28 14.00 -17.69 -6.68
N ALA A 29 15.02 -18.54 -6.54
CA ALA A 29 15.51 -19.37 -7.64
C ALA A 29 14.53 -20.48 -8.06
N ILE A 30 13.82 -21.09 -7.10
CA ILE A 30 12.75 -22.06 -7.41
C ILE A 30 11.60 -21.33 -8.10
N LEU A 31 11.14 -20.19 -7.55
CA LEU A 31 10.06 -19.39 -8.10
C LEU A 31 10.38 -18.94 -9.54
N LEU A 32 11.58 -18.42 -9.77
CA LEU A 32 12.05 -18.03 -11.11
C LEU A 32 12.04 -19.21 -12.10
N SER A 33 12.32 -20.43 -11.64
CA SER A 33 12.27 -21.62 -12.49
C SER A 33 10.86 -21.98 -12.94
N LEU A 34 9.83 -21.52 -12.22
CA LEU A 34 8.42 -21.78 -12.53
C LEU A 34 7.81 -20.70 -13.45
N GLN A 35 8.40 -19.51 -13.50
CA GLN A 35 7.95 -18.33 -14.27
C GLN A 35 8.35 -18.36 -15.76
N THR A 36 7.76 -17.46 -16.56
CA THR A 36 8.07 -17.28 -17.99
C THR A 36 9.22 -16.29 -18.19
N PRO A 37 10.11 -16.48 -19.20
CA PRO A 37 10.21 -17.64 -20.09
C PRO A 37 10.81 -18.85 -19.40
N ARG A 38 10.14 -20.01 -19.51
CA ARG A 38 10.71 -21.27 -19.05
C ARG A 38 11.84 -21.71 -19.97
N PHE A 39 13.06 -21.53 -19.51
CA PHE A 39 14.26 -21.91 -20.26
C PHE A 39 14.46 -23.43 -20.38
N THR A 40 13.67 -24.24 -19.66
CA THR A 40 13.79 -25.71 -19.63
C THR A 40 12.43 -26.41 -19.53
N PRO A 41 12.29 -27.64 -20.04
CA PRO A 41 11.09 -28.46 -19.86
C PRO A 41 10.74 -28.72 -18.39
N VAL A 42 9.45 -28.92 -18.10
CA VAL A 42 8.89 -29.17 -16.75
C VAL A 42 9.62 -30.30 -16.01
N ASN A 43 9.93 -31.39 -16.71
CA ASN A 43 10.63 -32.53 -16.13
C ASN A 43 12.05 -32.16 -15.65
N THR A 44 12.75 -31.32 -16.40
CA THR A 44 14.10 -30.87 -16.05
C THR A 44 14.10 -29.95 -14.83
N ILE A 45 13.05 -29.14 -14.66
CA ILE A 45 12.85 -28.32 -13.45
C ILE A 45 12.66 -29.23 -12.23
N THR A 46 11.86 -30.29 -12.38
CA THR A 46 11.60 -31.27 -11.31
C THR A 46 12.88 -31.97 -10.88
N GLU A 47 13.66 -32.46 -11.84
CA GLU A 47 14.94 -33.14 -11.59
C GLU A 47 15.97 -32.21 -10.93
N ARG A 48 16.04 -30.94 -11.37
CA ARG A 48 16.95 -29.94 -10.81
C ARG A 48 16.70 -29.68 -9.32
N TRP A 49 15.43 -29.56 -8.92
CA TRP A 49 15.08 -29.14 -7.56
C TRP A 49 14.83 -30.31 -6.60
N THR A 50 14.64 -31.54 -7.11
CA THR A 50 14.45 -32.73 -6.28
C THR A 50 15.50 -32.89 -5.16
N PRO A 51 16.83 -32.73 -5.42
CA PRO A 51 17.83 -32.83 -4.36
C PRO A 51 17.66 -31.78 -3.25
N THR A 52 17.29 -30.55 -3.61
CA THR A 52 17.05 -29.45 -2.66
C THR A 52 15.86 -29.77 -1.77
N PHE A 53 14.75 -30.23 -2.35
CA PHE A 53 13.58 -30.67 -1.59
C PHE A 53 13.91 -31.86 -0.68
N GLN A 54 14.62 -32.89 -1.17
CA GLN A 54 15.02 -34.03 -0.35
C GLN A 54 15.90 -33.64 0.84
N THR A 55 16.76 -32.64 0.67
CA THR A 55 17.73 -32.22 1.70
C THR A 55 17.09 -31.29 2.74
N TYR A 56 16.33 -30.28 2.29
CA TYR A 56 15.88 -29.19 3.16
C TYR A 56 14.38 -29.23 3.47
N MET A 57 13.55 -29.78 2.57
CA MET A 57 12.09 -29.70 2.64
C MET A 57 11.42 -31.03 2.23
N PRO A 58 11.79 -32.17 2.84
CA PRO A 58 11.39 -33.49 2.35
C PRO A 58 9.87 -33.70 2.40
N HIS A 59 9.19 -33.01 3.30
CA HIS A 59 7.73 -33.07 3.45
C HIS A 59 6.98 -32.42 2.28
N LEU A 60 7.59 -31.47 1.55
CA LEU A 60 6.99 -30.81 0.38
C LEU A 60 7.31 -31.51 -0.95
N LEU A 61 8.21 -32.50 -0.94
CA LEU A 61 8.70 -33.13 -2.16
C LEU A 61 7.58 -33.81 -2.96
N ALA A 62 6.68 -34.51 -2.26
CA ALA A 62 5.58 -35.22 -2.92
C ALA A 62 4.64 -34.23 -3.61
N ASP A 63 4.29 -33.13 -2.95
CA ASP A 63 3.41 -32.09 -3.48
C ASP A 63 4.06 -31.36 -4.66
N PHE A 64 5.36 -31.05 -4.56
CA PHE A 64 6.13 -30.48 -5.67
C PHE A 64 6.14 -31.42 -6.89
N GLN A 65 6.40 -32.71 -6.69
CA GLN A 65 6.41 -33.69 -7.78
C GLN A 65 5.02 -33.86 -8.39
N GLN A 66 3.94 -33.82 -7.60
CA GLN A 66 2.57 -33.86 -8.10
C GLN A 66 2.23 -32.62 -8.93
N LEU A 67 2.58 -31.43 -8.44
CA LEU A 67 2.40 -30.17 -9.15
C LEU A 67 3.11 -30.20 -10.51
N MET A 68 4.39 -30.60 -10.52
CA MET A 68 5.17 -30.67 -11.75
C MET A 68 4.69 -31.77 -12.70
N ALA A 69 4.25 -32.92 -12.18
CA ALA A 69 3.66 -33.97 -13.00
C ALA A 69 2.32 -33.53 -13.63
N GLY A 70 1.52 -32.72 -12.92
CA GLY A 70 0.32 -32.09 -13.46
C GLY A 70 0.65 -31.12 -14.61
N ALA A 71 1.64 -30.26 -14.39
CA ALA A 71 2.14 -29.30 -15.38
C ALA A 71 2.68 -29.99 -16.63
N ALA A 72 3.40 -31.11 -16.48
CA ALA A 72 3.91 -31.87 -17.61
C ALA A 72 2.80 -32.55 -18.45
N ARG A 73 1.62 -32.79 -17.87
CA ARG A 73 0.50 -33.51 -18.52
C ARG A 73 -0.53 -32.58 -19.16
N SER A 74 -0.66 -31.35 -18.68
CA SER A 74 -1.66 -30.40 -19.17
C SER A 74 -1.04 -29.03 -19.37
N GLN A 75 -1.11 -28.53 -20.61
CA GLN A 75 -0.64 -27.18 -20.96
C GLN A 75 -1.44 -26.08 -20.25
N GLU A 76 -2.75 -26.30 -20.03
CA GLU A 76 -3.61 -25.36 -19.30
C GLU A 76 -3.19 -25.26 -17.84
N TYR A 77 -2.93 -26.41 -17.21
CA TYR A 77 -2.46 -26.45 -15.83
C TYR A 77 -1.03 -25.90 -15.70
N ASP A 78 -0.18 -26.14 -16.71
CA ASP A 78 1.15 -25.55 -16.76
C ASP A 78 1.10 -24.02 -16.82
N ALA A 79 0.23 -23.49 -17.68
CA ALA A 79 -0.01 -22.05 -17.77
C ALA A 79 -0.56 -21.48 -16.46
N LEU A 80 -1.40 -22.21 -15.73
CA LEU A 80 -1.88 -21.80 -14.41
C LEU A 80 -0.73 -21.74 -13.40
N VAL A 81 0.14 -22.75 -13.34
CA VAL A 81 1.33 -22.74 -12.46
C VAL A 81 2.22 -21.54 -12.75
N ILE A 82 2.45 -21.24 -14.04
CA ILE A 82 3.20 -20.05 -14.47
C ILE A 82 2.53 -18.79 -13.95
N LYS A 83 1.24 -18.57 -14.26
CA LYS A 83 0.50 -17.38 -13.86
C LYS A 83 0.55 -17.18 -12.36
N VAL A 84 0.27 -18.21 -11.57
CA VAL A 84 0.31 -18.13 -10.09
C VAL A 84 1.72 -17.83 -9.59
N SER A 85 2.76 -18.38 -10.23
CA SER A 85 4.16 -18.08 -9.87
C SER A 85 4.58 -16.65 -10.20
N GLU A 86 4.05 -16.07 -11.28
CA GLU A 86 4.26 -14.66 -11.65
C GLU A 86 3.53 -13.72 -10.68
N HIS A 87 2.34 -14.10 -10.23
CA HIS A 87 1.51 -13.32 -9.30
C HIS A 87 1.85 -13.58 -7.81
N TYR A 88 2.72 -14.55 -7.52
CA TYR A 88 3.04 -14.93 -6.14
C TYR A 88 3.51 -13.73 -5.29
N PRO A 89 4.44 -12.85 -5.74
CA PRO A 89 4.88 -11.72 -4.94
C PRO A 89 3.74 -10.76 -4.57
N LEU A 90 2.82 -10.52 -5.51
CA LEU A 90 1.64 -9.69 -5.29
C LEU A 90 0.71 -10.33 -4.25
N ILE A 91 0.31 -11.59 -4.47
CA ILE A 91 -0.62 -12.29 -3.57
C ILE A 91 -0.01 -12.42 -2.17
N TYR A 92 1.30 -12.69 -2.07
CA TYR A 92 1.98 -12.77 -0.79
C TYR A 92 2.00 -11.42 -0.04
N ARG A 93 2.31 -10.31 -0.72
CA ARG A 93 2.29 -8.97 -0.09
C ARG A 93 0.89 -8.61 0.39
N VAL A 94 -0.14 -8.86 -0.43
CA VAL A 94 -1.53 -8.61 -0.05
C VAL A 94 -1.96 -9.50 1.11
N SER A 95 -1.59 -10.78 1.13
CA SER A 95 -1.97 -11.71 2.22
C SER A 95 -1.50 -11.27 3.60
N CYS A 96 -0.45 -10.45 3.70
CA CYS A 96 0.03 -9.92 4.98
C CYS A 96 -0.91 -8.89 5.62
N PHE A 97 -1.84 -8.31 4.85
CA PHE A 97 -2.77 -7.26 5.30
C PHE A 97 -4.23 -7.73 5.35
N LEU A 98 -4.50 -8.99 4.96
CA LEU A 98 -5.82 -9.59 5.04
C LEU A 98 -5.99 -10.29 6.39
N GLU A 99 -7.18 -10.21 6.97
CA GLU A 99 -7.46 -10.73 8.31
C GLU A 99 -7.70 -12.23 8.31
N ASN A 100 -8.17 -12.79 7.19
CA ASN A 100 -8.61 -14.19 7.10
C ASN A 100 -8.42 -14.82 5.72
N ASP A 101 -8.46 -16.16 5.69
CA ASP A 101 -8.30 -16.97 4.47
C ASP A 101 -9.40 -16.72 3.41
N LEU A 102 -10.59 -16.27 3.84
CA LEU A 102 -11.70 -15.97 2.93
C LEU A 102 -11.40 -14.73 2.09
N GLU A 103 -10.89 -13.67 2.71
CA GLU A 103 -10.43 -12.46 2.00
C GLU A 103 -9.33 -12.77 1.01
N LEU A 104 -8.39 -13.65 1.39
CA LEU A 104 -7.32 -14.10 0.50
C LEU A 104 -7.87 -14.88 -0.69
N GLU A 105 -8.82 -15.80 -0.46
CA GLU A 105 -9.50 -16.53 -1.53
C GLU A 105 -10.25 -15.58 -2.47
N LEU A 106 -10.95 -14.58 -1.94
CA LEU A 106 -11.65 -13.56 -2.72
C LEU A 106 -10.66 -12.75 -3.57
N PHE A 107 -9.54 -12.32 -2.99
CA PHE A 107 -8.49 -11.61 -3.73
C PHE A 107 -7.91 -12.43 -4.89
N VAL A 108 -7.55 -13.70 -4.65
CA VAL A 108 -7.05 -14.60 -5.69
C VAL A 108 -8.08 -14.80 -6.81
N ARG A 109 -9.38 -14.82 -6.47
CA ARG A 109 -10.47 -14.88 -7.46
C ARG A 109 -10.58 -13.61 -8.29
N CYS A 110 -10.40 -12.42 -7.71
CA CYS A 110 -10.41 -11.17 -8.46
C CYS A 110 -9.31 -11.12 -9.54
N LEU A 111 -8.16 -11.77 -9.30
CA LEU A 111 -7.09 -11.88 -10.30
C LEU A 111 -7.45 -12.78 -11.49
N CYS A 112 -8.55 -13.53 -11.42
CA CYS A 112 -9.06 -14.39 -12.50
C CYS A 112 -8.01 -15.37 -13.09
N LEU A 113 -7.07 -15.84 -12.25
CA LEU A 113 -5.92 -16.65 -12.69
C LEU A 113 -6.33 -17.98 -13.34
N ASP A 114 -7.43 -18.57 -12.86
CA ASP A 114 -8.02 -19.82 -13.36
C ASP A 114 -8.70 -19.66 -14.74
N SER A 115 -8.80 -18.44 -15.29
CA SER A 115 -9.42 -18.22 -16.60
C SER A 115 -8.58 -18.78 -17.75
N ALA A 116 -9.24 -19.52 -18.64
CA ALA A 116 -8.65 -20.08 -19.86
C ALA A 116 -8.41 -19.02 -20.95
N THR A 117 -9.09 -17.86 -20.87
CA THR A 117 -8.90 -16.73 -21.79
C THR A 117 -7.88 -15.73 -21.24
N PRO A 118 -7.24 -14.91 -22.10
CA PRO A 118 -6.45 -13.79 -21.64
C PRO A 118 -7.35 -12.89 -20.80
N VAL A 119 -7.01 -12.73 -19.53
CA VAL A 119 -7.82 -11.96 -18.59
C VAL A 119 -7.77 -10.49 -19.02
N ASN A 120 -8.93 -9.86 -19.19
CA ASN A 120 -8.99 -8.43 -19.46
C ASN A 120 -8.59 -7.66 -18.19
N LYS A 121 -7.61 -6.78 -18.29
CA LYS A 121 -7.17 -5.94 -17.16
C LYS A 121 -8.32 -5.10 -16.60
N ASP A 122 -9.23 -4.64 -17.44
CA ASP A 122 -10.40 -3.88 -16.99
C ASP A 122 -11.36 -4.73 -16.15
N GLU A 123 -11.46 -6.03 -16.43
CA GLU A 123 -12.31 -6.96 -15.67
C GLU A 123 -11.70 -7.27 -14.29
N VAL A 124 -10.38 -7.48 -14.24
CA VAL A 124 -9.64 -7.62 -12.97
C VAL A 124 -9.77 -6.36 -12.14
N LYS A 125 -9.60 -5.19 -12.77
CA LYS A 125 -9.78 -3.90 -12.12
C LYS A 125 -11.17 -3.74 -11.50
N GLN A 126 -12.24 -4.06 -12.24
CA GLN A 126 -13.61 -3.95 -11.70
C GLN A 126 -13.82 -4.87 -10.50
N THR A 127 -13.35 -6.11 -10.57
CA THR A 127 -13.49 -7.08 -9.47
C THR A 127 -12.61 -6.72 -8.26
N LEU A 128 -11.42 -6.16 -8.49
CA LEU A 128 -10.56 -5.62 -7.44
C LEU A 128 -11.20 -4.41 -6.75
N MET A 129 -11.76 -3.46 -7.52
CA MET A 129 -12.46 -2.30 -6.96
C MET A 129 -13.65 -2.70 -6.10
N GLN A 130 -14.39 -3.75 -6.51
CA GLN A 130 -15.45 -4.31 -5.67
C GLN A 130 -14.89 -4.92 -4.37
N PHE A 131 -13.82 -5.73 -4.47
CA PHE A 131 -13.17 -6.32 -3.31
C PHE A 131 -12.67 -5.27 -2.31
N PHE A 132 -12.05 -4.18 -2.79
CA PHE A 132 -11.60 -3.09 -1.92
C PHE A 132 -12.75 -2.45 -1.15
N ARG A 133 -13.92 -2.26 -1.77
CA ARG A 133 -15.10 -1.69 -1.09
C ARG A 133 -15.59 -2.57 0.06
N GLU A 134 -15.31 -3.86 0.02
CA GLU A 134 -15.69 -4.84 1.05
C GLU A 134 -14.65 -4.95 2.18
N LEU A 135 -13.41 -4.52 1.95
CA LEU A 135 -12.35 -4.52 2.97
C LEU A 135 -12.54 -3.40 4.02
N PRO A 136 -12.14 -3.64 5.29
CA PRO A 136 -11.96 -2.58 6.28
C PRO A 136 -11.03 -1.49 5.75
N GLN A 137 -11.24 -0.24 6.18
CA GLN A 137 -10.49 0.91 5.69
C GLN A 137 -8.96 0.71 5.83
N ASP A 138 -8.52 0.26 7.00
CA ASP A 138 -7.11 0.05 7.31
C ASP A 138 -6.46 -0.95 6.32
N ALA A 139 -7.08 -2.11 6.11
CA ALA A 139 -6.55 -3.13 5.18
C ALA A 139 -6.65 -2.68 3.71
N ARG A 140 -7.71 -1.97 3.36
CA ARG A 140 -7.99 -1.49 2.00
C ARG A 140 -6.87 -0.59 1.48
N GLU A 141 -6.41 0.37 2.28
CA GLU A 141 -5.38 1.33 1.89
C GLU A 141 -4.06 0.63 1.53
N TYR A 142 -3.59 -0.28 2.39
CA TYR A 142 -2.37 -1.05 2.13
C TYR A 142 -2.48 -1.96 0.92
N VAL A 143 -3.61 -2.67 0.79
CA VAL A 143 -3.81 -3.59 -0.33
C VAL A 143 -3.90 -2.83 -1.66
N GLN A 144 -4.53 -1.65 -1.69
CA GLN A 144 -4.61 -0.82 -2.89
C GLN A 144 -3.23 -0.33 -3.34
N GLU A 145 -2.41 0.18 -2.43
CA GLU A 145 -1.06 0.66 -2.76
C GLU A 145 -0.20 -0.49 -3.30
N ILE A 146 -0.27 -1.68 -2.68
CA ILE A 146 0.45 -2.87 -3.13
C ILE A 146 0.07 -3.26 -4.57
N VAL A 147 -1.21 -3.18 -4.92
CA VAL A 147 -1.70 -3.52 -6.25
C VAL A 147 -1.39 -2.43 -7.28
N MET A 148 -1.37 -1.16 -6.87
CA MET A 148 -0.96 -0.03 -7.72
C MET A 148 0.52 -0.05 -8.07
N ASP A 149 1.38 -0.39 -7.10
CA ASP A 149 2.83 -0.51 -7.28
C ASP A 149 3.25 -1.77 -8.06
N ASP A 150 2.31 -2.70 -8.26
CA ASP A 150 2.62 -3.97 -8.87
C ASP A 150 2.79 -3.87 -10.40
N HIS A 151 3.81 -4.55 -10.89
CA HIS A 151 4.22 -4.55 -12.29
C HIS A 151 3.17 -5.10 -13.28
N HIS A 152 2.15 -5.83 -12.83
CA HIS A 152 1.08 -6.28 -13.70
C HIS A 152 0.18 -5.11 -14.13
N GLY A 153 0.17 -4.00 -13.40
CA GLY A 153 -0.53 -2.75 -13.75
C GLY A 153 -2.03 -2.95 -13.83
N TYR A 154 -2.62 -3.57 -12.80
CA TYR A 154 -4.07 -3.80 -12.70
C TYR A 154 -4.86 -2.56 -12.28
N LEU A 155 -4.20 -1.64 -11.57
CA LEU A 155 -4.77 -0.38 -11.12
C LEU A 155 -3.79 0.74 -11.44
N SER A 156 -4.32 1.90 -11.82
CA SER A 156 -3.57 3.13 -11.83
C SER A 156 -4.02 4.05 -10.70
N ARG A 157 -3.23 5.09 -10.42
CA ARG A 157 -3.56 6.08 -9.40
C ARG A 157 -4.91 6.73 -9.72
N GLU A 158 -5.14 7.06 -10.99
CA GLU A 158 -6.36 7.71 -11.49
C GLU A 158 -7.62 6.87 -11.22
N ASP A 159 -7.51 5.54 -11.21
CA ASP A 159 -8.62 4.62 -10.99
C ASP A 159 -9.13 4.63 -9.55
N CYS A 160 -8.21 4.84 -8.62
CA CYS A 160 -8.52 5.03 -7.20
C CYS A 160 -9.03 6.44 -6.90
N MET A 161 -8.95 7.38 -7.86
CA MET A 161 -9.34 8.79 -7.73
C MET A 161 -10.71 9.09 -8.39
N ALA A 162 -11.27 8.17 -9.18
CA ALA A 162 -12.39 8.40 -10.09
C ALA A 162 -13.79 8.03 -9.53
N ASP A 163 -13.87 7.54 -8.30
CA ASP A 163 -15.15 7.35 -7.61
C ASP A 163 -15.47 8.65 -6.84
N ASP A 164 -16.56 9.35 -7.17
CA ASP A 164 -16.96 10.62 -6.53
C ASP A 164 -17.24 10.49 -5.01
N ASN A 165 -17.11 9.29 -4.44
CA ASN A 165 -17.15 9.01 -3.00
C ASN A 165 -15.83 8.44 -2.43
N MET A 166 -14.79 8.30 -3.26
CA MET A 166 -13.49 7.77 -2.88
C MET A 166 -12.46 8.78 -3.37
N GLN A 167 -12.38 9.88 -2.63
CA GLN A 167 -11.32 10.85 -2.83
C GLN A 167 -9.97 10.17 -2.56
N PRO A 168 -8.98 10.44 -3.39
CA PRO A 168 -7.61 10.06 -3.13
C PRO A 168 -7.02 11.06 -2.16
N ALA A 169 -6.76 10.65 -0.93
CA ALA A 169 -5.85 11.36 -0.06
C ALA A 169 -5.53 10.46 1.13
N ASP A 170 -4.30 9.97 1.20
CA ASP A 170 -3.41 10.40 2.26
C ASP A 170 -1.97 10.17 1.83
N GLY A 171 -1.14 11.22 1.95
CA GLY A 171 0.29 11.08 1.77
C GLY A 171 0.87 10.19 2.85
N PHE A 172 1.58 9.15 2.44
CA PHE A 172 2.23 8.17 3.30
C PHE A 172 3.25 8.84 4.25
N LEU A 173 2.98 8.78 5.56
CA LEU A 173 3.99 9.09 6.58
C LEU A 173 4.79 7.80 6.84
N ASP A 174 6.06 7.75 6.42
CA ASP A 174 6.95 6.63 6.69
C ASP A 174 7.27 6.54 8.19
N LEU A 175 6.43 5.81 8.95
CA LEU A 175 6.49 5.70 10.41
C LEU A 175 7.83 5.14 10.89
N ASP A 176 8.46 4.25 10.12
CA ASP A 176 9.77 3.69 10.45
C ASP A 176 10.86 4.76 10.37
N LYS A 177 10.83 5.62 9.36
CA LYS A 177 11.76 6.76 9.26
C LYS A 177 11.48 7.83 10.32
N VAL A 178 10.22 8.10 10.62
CA VAL A 178 9.83 9.04 11.69
C VAL A 178 10.34 8.55 13.04
N TYR A 179 10.15 7.27 13.36
CA TYR A 179 10.67 6.65 14.57
C TYR A 179 12.20 6.69 14.63
N GLN A 180 12.89 6.43 13.51
CA GLN A 180 14.35 6.51 13.43
C GLN A 180 14.90 7.92 13.66
N ILE A 181 14.19 8.97 13.23
CA ILE A 181 14.60 10.37 13.43
C ILE A 181 14.34 10.84 14.86
N ILE A 182 13.21 10.44 15.44
CA ILE A 182 12.84 10.83 16.81
C ILE A 182 13.70 10.07 17.83
N ASN A 183 13.90 8.76 17.61
CA ASN A 183 14.72 7.88 18.44
C ASN A 183 14.40 7.97 19.95
N ASP A 184 13.16 8.33 20.27
CA ASP A 184 12.59 8.46 21.61
C ASP A 184 11.12 7.97 21.55
N PRO A 185 10.79 6.84 22.20
CA PRO A 185 9.44 6.27 22.15
C PRO A 185 8.36 7.19 22.72
N ASP A 186 8.66 7.95 23.78
CA ASP A 186 7.67 8.79 24.46
C ASP A 186 7.32 10.02 23.59
N VAL A 187 8.30 10.53 22.85
CA VAL A 187 8.11 11.64 21.90
C VAL A 187 7.42 11.16 20.63
N PHE A 188 7.74 9.95 20.16
CA PHE A 188 7.07 9.35 19.01
C PHE A 188 5.58 9.13 19.29
N ASP A 189 5.24 8.57 20.46
CA ASP A 189 3.85 8.36 20.87
C ASP A 189 3.09 9.68 21.00
N GLN A 190 3.74 10.75 21.50
CA GLN A 190 3.14 12.09 21.56
C GLN A 190 2.90 12.69 20.17
N LEU A 191 3.85 12.52 19.23
CA LEU A 191 3.68 12.95 17.85
C LEU A 191 2.52 12.22 17.17
N MET A 192 2.43 10.90 17.37
CA MET A 192 1.34 10.10 16.83
C MET A 192 -0.01 10.49 17.45
N ALA A 193 -0.04 10.78 18.74
CA ALA A 193 -1.24 11.26 19.43
C ALA A 193 -1.71 12.61 18.88
N ILE A 194 -0.79 13.54 18.58
CA ILE A 194 -1.11 14.83 17.93
C ILE A 194 -1.73 14.60 16.56
N ILE A 195 -1.10 13.78 15.71
CA ILE A 195 -1.59 13.45 14.37
C ILE A 195 -3.00 12.83 14.46
N GLN A 196 -3.16 11.77 15.24
CA GLN A 196 -4.43 11.06 15.37
C GLN A 196 -5.55 11.95 15.94
N THR A 197 -5.24 12.75 16.96
CA THR A 197 -6.22 13.66 17.59
C THR A 197 -6.65 14.77 16.63
N ASN A 198 -5.71 15.34 15.88
CA ASN A 198 -5.98 16.45 14.97
C ASN A 198 -6.70 15.97 13.71
N THR A 199 -6.34 14.79 13.20
CA THR A 199 -7.08 14.13 12.13
C THR A 199 -8.51 13.80 12.56
N ALA A 200 -8.71 13.24 13.76
CA ALA A 200 -10.04 12.94 14.29
C ALA A 200 -10.91 14.19 14.53
N ARG A 201 -10.27 15.34 14.79
CA ARG A 201 -10.93 16.64 14.97
C ARG A 201 -11.10 17.43 13.68
N GLY A 202 -10.58 16.93 12.55
CA GLY A 202 -10.60 17.65 11.27
C GLY A 202 -9.78 18.94 11.26
N VAL A 203 -8.72 19.00 12.08
CA VAL A 203 -7.80 20.14 12.18
C VAL A 203 -6.95 20.24 10.92
N ILE A 204 -6.63 21.47 10.50
CA ILE A 204 -5.85 21.73 9.29
C ILE A 204 -4.41 21.26 9.51
N TRP A 205 -3.81 20.58 8.52
CA TRP A 205 -2.48 19.99 8.64
C TRP A 205 -1.37 20.98 8.98
N SER A 206 -1.46 22.23 8.52
CA SER A 206 -0.52 23.28 8.90
C SER A 206 -0.50 23.54 10.40
N GLN A 207 -1.65 23.41 11.08
CA GLN A 207 -1.77 23.50 12.53
C GLN A 207 -1.19 22.24 13.21
N THR A 208 -1.42 21.06 12.63
CA THR A 208 -0.80 19.80 13.09
C THR A 208 0.74 19.84 12.99
N ILE A 209 1.28 20.35 11.87
CA ILE A 209 2.72 20.57 11.67
C ILE A 209 3.27 21.55 12.72
N GLN A 210 2.52 22.61 13.04
CA GLN A 210 2.94 23.58 14.04
C GLN A 210 3.01 22.96 15.45
N GLU A 211 2.02 22.16 15.84
CA GLU A 211 2.04 21.44 17.13
C GLU A 211 3.19 20.43 17.20
N ILE A 212 3.47 19.73 16.10
CA ILE A 212 4.62 18.82 16.00
C ILE A 212 5.95 19.60 16.05
N TYR A 213 6.03 20.77 15.42
CA TYR A 213 7.21 21.64 15.50
C TYR A 213 7.49 22.04 16.95
N GLU A 214 6.46 22.47 17.68
CA GLU A 214 6.59 22.86 19.09
C GLU A 214 7.06 21.69 19.97
N LEU A 215 6.61 20.47 19.68
CA LEU A 215 7.05 19.25 20.36
C LEU A 215 8.55 18.97 20.13
N VAL A 216 9.06 19.13 18.90
CA VAL A 216 10.43 18.73 18.53
C VAL A 216 11.44 19.89 18.42
N ALA A 217 11.01 21.14 18.61
CA ALA A 217 11.83 22.34 18.41
C ALA A 217 13.12 22.34 19.24
N THR A 218 13.08 21.77 20.44
CA THR A 218 14.24 21.71 21.36
C THR A 218 15.18 20.54 21.08
N MET A 219 14.79 19.59 20.22
CA MET A 219 15.51 18.34 19.94
C MET A 219 16.41 18.42 18.71
N GLY A 220 16.32 19.49 17.91
CA GLY A 220 17.17 19.69 16.73
C GLY A 220 16.91 18.71 15.57
N ILE A 221 15.83 17.93 15.64
CA ILE A 221 15.46 16.92 14.63
C ILE A 221 14.51 17.46 13.54
N TRP A 222 14.08 18.72 13.65
CA TRP A 222 13.09 19.34 12.76
C TRP A 222 13.50 19.27 11.28
N GLU A 223 14.75 19.58 10.96
CA GLU A 223 15.25 19.58 9.57
C GLU A 223 15.19 18.18 8.90
N GLN A 224 15.21 17.12 9.71
CA GLN A 224 15.10 15.74 9.23
C GLN A 224 13.64 15.27 9.18
N LEU A 225 12.81 15.76 10.12
CA LEU A 225 11.42 15.37 10.27
C LEU A 225 10.46 16.14 9.33
N ALA A 226 10.71 17.43 9.09
CA ALA A 226 9.86 18.28 8.28
C ALA A 226 9.65 17.76 6.85
N PRO A 227 10.68 17.24 6.13
CA PRO A 227 10.49 16.65 4.81
C PRO A 227 9.59 15.40 4.82
N LEU A 228 9.50 14.66 5.93
CA LEU A 228 8.59 13.52 6.07
C LEU A 228 7.16 14.00 6.36
N LEU A 229 6.99 15.00 7.22
CA LEU A 229 5.67 15.60 7.52
C LEU A 229 5.09 16.36 6.31
N GLN A 230 5.94 16.87 5.42
CA GLN A 230 5.56 17.51 4.16
C GLN A 230 5.14 16.51 3.08
N GLN A 231 5.48 15.22 3.21
CA GLN A 231 5.02 14.17 2.29
C GLN A 231 3.53 13.85 2.50
N VAL A 232 2.95 14.24 3.64
CA VAL A 232 1.52 14.17 3.89
C VAL A 232 0.83 15.27 3.06
N GLN A 233 0.39 14.91 1.85
CA GLN A 233 -0.53 15.75 1.08
C GLN A 233 -1.90 15.71 1.75
N VAL A 234 -2.18 16.72 2.57
CA VAL A 234 -3.55 17.01 2.98
C VAL A 234 -4.25 17.74 1.85
N LYS A 235 -5.49 17.30 1.58
CA LYS A 235 -6.49 17.89 0.69
C LYS A 235 -6.01 19.16 -0.01
N ALA A 236 -5.98 19.14 -1.34
CA ALA A 236 -6.07 20.36 -2.10
C ALA A 236 -7.23 21.18 -1.52
N ASP A 237 -6.88 22.31 -0.91
CA ASP A 237 -7.80 23.37 -0.57
C ASP A 237 -8.62 23.64 -1.86
N PRO A 238 -9.96 23.75 -1.83
CA PRO A 238 -10.69 24.28 -2.98
C PRO A 238 -10.18 25.67 -3.42
N ASN A 239 -9.32 26.31 -2.61
CA ASN A 239 -8.54 27.49 -2.94
C ASN A 239 -7.11 27.20 -3.39
N GLN A 240 -6.85 26.17 -4.21
CA GLN A 240 -5.57 26.10 -4.91
C GLN A 240 -5.44 27.27 -5.88
N TYR A 241 -4.53 28.19 -5.57
CA TYR A 241 -4.16 29.30 -6.44
C TYR A 241 -3.08 28.82 -7.41
N GLU A 242 -3.26 29.09 -8.70
CA GLU A 242 -2.35 28.59 -9.74
C GLU A 242 -0.95 29.24 -9.65
N SER A 243 -0.80 30.34 -8.91
CA SER A 243 0.47 31.00 -8.61
C SER A 243 0.37 31.86 -7.34
N TYR A 244 1.51 32.31 -6.81
CA TYR A 244 1.55 33.30 -5.72
C TYR A 244 0.84 34.62 -6.10
N GLU A 245 0.88 35.00 -7.38
CA GLU A 245 0.13 36.17 -7.88
C GLU A 245 -1.39 35.91 -7.85
N ASP A 246 -1.85 34.70 -8.20
CA ASP A 246 -3.27 34.32 -8.13
C ASP A 246 -3.78 34.25 -6.67
N TYR A 247 -2.91 33.87 -5.72
CA TYR A 247 -3.18 33.93 -4.28
C TYR A 247 -3.38 35.37 -3.80
N VAL A 248 -2.53 36.30 -4.24
CA VAL A 248 -2.64 37.72 -3.86
C VAL A 248 -3.90 38.34 -4.47
N GLN A 249 -4.18 38.03 -5.74
CA GLN A 249 -5.32 38.58 -6.47
C GLN A 249 -6.65 38.16 -5.82
N LYS A 250 -6.84 36.86 -5.57
CA LYS A 250 -8.13 36.36 -5.07
C LYS A 250 -8.35 36.62 -3.57
N ASN A 251 -7.31 36.58 -2.73
CA ASN A 251 -7.47 36.81 -1.29
C ASN A 251 -7.48 38.29 -0.90
N PHE A 252 -6.78 39.15 -1.65
CA PHE A 252 -6.62 40.56 -1.26
C PHE A 252 -7.35 41.53 -2.19
N LEU A 253 -7.58 41.19 -3.46
CA LEU A 253 -8.08 42.15 -4.47
C LEU A 253 -9.51 41.85 -4.96
N ASP A 254 -9.87 40.58 -5.19
CA ASP A 254 -11.11 40.25 -5.90
C ASP A 254 -12.33 39.91 -5.01
N ASN A 255 -12.16 39.37 -3.80
CA ASN A 255 -13.28 39.00 -2.92
C ASN A 255 -13.08 39.46 -1.45
N GLY A 256 -12.90 40.77 -1.25
CA GLY A 256 -13.11 41.35 0.08
C GLY A 256 -11.95 41.17 1.07
N GLY A 257 -10.70 41.34 0.64
CA GLY A 257 -9.53 41.43 1.52
C GLY A 257 -9.63 42.49 2.64
N GLN A 258 -10.65 43.34 2.61
CA GLN A 258 -11.04 44.21 3.72
C GLN A 258 -11.55 43.43 4.94
N GLN A 259 -12.26 42.31 4.80
CA GLN A 259 -12.76 41.56 5.96
C GLN A 259 -11.65 40.90 6.76
N TYR A 260 -10.61 40.37 6.09
CA TYR A 260 -9.47 39.79 6.78
C TYR A 260 -8.65 40.87 7.50
N LEU A 261 -8.43 42.02 6.85
CA LEU A 261 -7.80 43.19 7.48
C LEU A 261 -8.64 43.74 8.65
N ASP A 262 -9.97 43.80 8.53
CA ASP A 262 -10.86 44.27 9.59
C ASP A 262 -10.87 43.30 10.78
N ASP A 263 -10.83 41.99 10.55
CA ASP A 263 -10.76 40.99 11.63
C ASP A 263 -9.40 40.97 12.32
N GLU A 264 -8.29 41.18 11.60
CA GLU A 264 -6.95 41.30 12.19
C GLU A 264 -6.78 42.61 12.97
N ILE A 265 -7.36 43.72 12.48
CA ILE A 265 -7.42 44.99 13.21
C ILE A 265 -8.29 44.85 14.46
N ASN A 266 -9.43 44.18 14.38
CA ASN A 266 -10.30 43.93 15.54
C ASN A 266 -9.61 43.05 16.57
N ARG A 267 -8.88 42.02 16.14
CA ARG A 267 -8.12 41.12 17.02
C ARG A 267 -6.96 41.85 17.71
N ALA A 268 -6.22 42.67 16.96
CA ALA A 268 -5.16 43.52 17.51
C ALA A 268 -5.70 44.60 18.47
N GLN A 269 -6.89 45.18 18.22
CA GLN A 269 -7.55 46.10 19.14
C GLN A 269 -8.03 45.43 20.42
N VAL A 270 -8.55 44.21 20.34
CA VAL A 270 -8.98 43.43 21.51
C VAL A 270 -7.79 43.00 22.36
N GLU A 271 -6.69 42.56 21.75
CA GLU A 271 -5.45 42.25 22.45
C GLU A 271 -4.82 43.48 23.11
N HIS A 272 -4.86 44.64 22.46
CA HIS A 272 -4.37 45.90 23.03
C HIS A 272 -5.28 46.43 24.16
N MET A 273 -6.59 46.18 24.11
CA MET A 273 -7.50 46.50 25.23
C MET A 273 -7.30 45.57 26.43
N LEU A 274 -7.06 44.27 26.20
CA LEU A 274 -6.77 43.29 27.24
C LEU A 274 -5.39 43.53 27.89
N GLY A 275 -4.39 43.96 27.11
CA GLY A 275 -3.07 44.37 27.62
C GLY A 275 -3.14 45.62 28.52
N ASN A 276 -4.03 46.57 28.23
CA ASN A 276 -4.23 47.76 29.06
C ASN A 276 -5.06 47.50 30.34
N LEU A 277 -5.76 46.36 30.42
CA LEU A 277 -6.49 45.93 31.63
C LEU A 277 -5.63 45.08 32.58
N THR A 278 -4.42 44.69 32.14
CA THR A 278 -3.47 43.89 32.92
C THR A 278 -2.24 44.68 33.39
N MET A 279 -2.23 46.01 33.20
CA MET A 279 -1.36 46.96 33.91
C MET A 279 -2.11 47.71 35.01
#